data_AF-A0A6C1NYS9-F1
#
_entry.id   AF-A0A6C1NYS9-F1
#
_cell.length_a   1.000
_cell.length_b   1.000
_cell.length_c   1.000
_cell.angle_alpha   90.00
_cell.angle_beta   90.00
_cell.angle_gamma   90.00
#
_symmetry.space_group_name_H-M   'P 1'
#
loop_
_entity.id
_entity.type
_entity.pdbx_description
1 polymer ?
#
loop_
_entity_poly.entity_id
_entity_poly.type
_entity_poly.pdbx_seq_one_letter_code
_entity_poly.pdbx_strand_id
1 'polypeptide(L)'
;MEIEINGIRVTDDPAIMEQFYGVSVQLGARMETLVGKALSGKRKALRDLEKLAAEYSDNVHIRFNLARVYLETRSDQTFVVAATDLMNDYPGYMFNKALMVEVMAPDMENEELVRMLGGSLNLNEVLPGRDRYHVSEFLAFYRAVFYIHLYARRKEDAARVLEMLRTVMPDSSELSMLEEDLDDPLNDEDFSYMLNIPGYQELAKVTEHVENNPMHHEEVNMLHTMPLDISMDHLNACLSLPRETLVEDLQLLIDRALDNHAYFSSEYNLSGMRDFAWHALMLLTHLRADEAFPALRRVLLSDPEVIDFWFMPQWTSVGIDIIYSLGRNNLNDLLDIYTDSRLELAEQVTLITAAGLIWKEEPGRKDEVADWMGMVIEFNKMRLQKGEKLSPPVLTVLARETAALRMKELSGLMGLLISEFNKKNPEISIPGDELGRVLKVPVKYRLKNLEELYTDLKSQ
;
A
#
# COMPACT_ATOMS: atom_id res chain seq x y z
N MET A 1 4.36 -37.39 -16.26
CA MET A 1 4.02 -37.80 -14.88
C MET A 1 2.51 -37.99 -14.76
N GLU A 2 2.06 -39.04 -14.09
CA GLU A 2 0.65 -39.20 -13.71
C GLU A 2 0.59 -39.81 -12.30
N ILE A 3 -0.09 -39.14 -11.37
CA ILE A 3 -0.17 -39.51 -9.95
C ILE A 3 -1.61 -39.32 -9.47
N GLU A 4 -2.10 -40.19 -8.59
CA GLU A 4 -3.40 -40.03 -7.92
C GLU A 4 -3.18 -39.70 -6.44
N ILE A 5 -3.74 -38.59 -5.96
CA ILE A 5 -3.65 -38.15 -4.58
C ILE A 5 -5.05 -37.79 -4.07
N ASN A 6 -5.50 -38.46 -3.01
CA ASN A 6 -6.84 -38.25 -2.42
C ASN A 6 -7.98 -38.32 -3.46
N GLY A 7 -7.87 -39.20 -4.46
CA GLY A 7 -8.85 -39.33 -5.54
C GLY A 7 -8.78 -38.25 -6.63
N ILE A 8 -7.73 -37.45 -6.65
CA ILE A 8 -7.44 -36.45 -7.68
C ILE A 8 -6.30 -36.96 -8.56
N ARG A 9 -6.52 -37.07 -9.86
CA ARG A 9 -5.48 -37.47 -10.82
C ARG A 9 -4.78 -36.22 -11.36
N VAL A 10 -3.47 -36.17 -11.18
CA VAL A 10 -2.61 -35.05 -11.56
C VAL A 10 -1.65 -35.51 -12.65
N THR A 11 -1.47 -34.70 -13.70
CA THR A 11 -0.55 -34.98 -14.80
C THR A 11 0.23 -33.73 -15.21
N ASP A 12 1.41 -33.91 -15.80
CA ASP A 12 2.22 -32.86 -16.42
C ASP A 12 1.98 -32.78 -17.95
N ASP A 13 0.96 -33.47 -18.48
CA ASP A 13 0.65 -33.45 -19.90
C ASP A 13 0.16 -32.06 -20.32
N PRO A 14 0.92 -31.32 -21.16
CA PRO A 14 0.54 -29.97 -21.58
C PRO A 14 -0.75 -29.95 -22.40
N ALA A 15 -1.20 -31.08 -22.96
CA ALA A 15 -2.48 -31.18 -23.67
C ALA A 15 -3.67 -30.82 -22.76
N ILE A 16 -3.56 -31.01 -21.44
CA ILE A 16 -4.59 -30.62 -20.48
C ILE A 16 -4.73 -29.08 -20.44
N MET A 17 -3.61 -28.36 -20.40
CA MET A 17 -3.62 -26.90 -20.42
C MET A 17 -4.13 -26.35 -21.75
N GLU A 18 -3.79 -26.99 -22.87
CA GLU A 18 -4.32 -26.61 -24.19
C GLU A 18 -5.83 -26.85 -24.28
N GLN A 19 -6.31 -28.00 -23.81
CA GLN A 19 -7.73 -28.38 -23.84
C GLN A 19 -8.60 -27.42 -23.03
N PHE A 20 -8.18 -27.05 -21.82
CA PHE A 20 -9.01 -26.25 -20.91
C PHE A 20 -8.77 -24.74 -21.00
N TYR A 21 -7.57 -24.31 -21.43
CA TYR A 21 -7.18 -22.89 -21.42
C TYR A 21 -6.68 -22.37 -22.77
N GLY A 22 -6.68 -23.20 -23.83
CA GLY A 22 -6.30 -22.77 -25.18
C GLY A 22 -4.83 -22.38 -25.31
N VAL A 23 -3.96 -22.89 -24.42
CA VAL A 23 -2.53 -22.59 -24.43
C VAL A 23 -1.77 -23.71 -25.12
N SER A 24 -1.42 -23.52 -26.40
CA SER A 24 -0.55 -24.46 -27.09
C SER A 24 0.84 -24.52 -26.44
N VAL A 25 1.53 -25.65 -26.59
CA VAL A 25 2.91 -25.85 -26.07
C VAL A 25 3.85 -24.71 -26.46
N GLN A 26 3.76 -24.24 -27.70
CA GLN A 26 4.62 -23.18 -28.23
C GLN A 26 4.31 -21.81 -27.61
N LEU A 27 3.02 -21.52 -27.41
CA LEU A 27 2.56 -20.30 -26.76
C LEU A 27 2.92 -20.28 -25.28
N GLY A 28 2.73 -21.42 -24.59
CA GLY A 28 3.13 -21.61 -23.19
C GLY A 28 4.63 -21.36 -22.98
N ALA A 29 5.50 -21.99 -23.77
CA ALA A 29 6.95 -21.81 -23.67
C ALA A 29 7.39 -20.35 -23.94
N ARG A 30 6.75 -19.68 -24.91
CA ARG A 30 6.99 -18.25 -25.19
C ARG A 30 6.59 -17.38 -23.99
N MET A 31 5.42 -17.63 -23.42
CA MET A 31 4.89 -16.90 -22.28
C MET A 31 5.77 -17.09 -21.03
N GLU A 32 6.13 -18.33 -20.67
CA GLU A 32 7.03 -18.62 -19.54
C GLU A 32 8.36 -17.88 -19.68
N THR A 33 8.95 -17.88 -20.88
CA THR A 33 10.19 -17.16 -21.17
C THR A 33 10.04 -15.66 -20.94
N LEU A 34 8.90 -15.07 -21.32
CA LEU A 34 8.62 -13.65 -21.12
C LEU A 34 8.39 -13.33 -19.65
N VAL A 35 7.57 -14.13 -18.96
CA VAL A 35 7.27 -13.99 -17.53
C VAL A 35 8.55 -14.03 -16.70
N GLY A 36 9.38 -15.07 -16.83
CA GLY A 36 10.61 -15.19 -16.04
C GLY A 36 11.58 -14.02 -16.27
N LYS A 37 11.67 -13.51 -17.51
CA LYS A 37 12.46 -12.31 -17.81
C LYS A 37 11.86 -11.04 -17.21
N ALA A 38 10.54 -10.89 -17.24
CA ALA A 38 9.84 -9.75 -16.68
C ALA A 38 10.00 -9.69 -15.15
N LEU A 39 9.81 -10.82 -14.46
CA LEU A 39 10.06 -10.96 -13.02
C LEU A 39 11.52 -10.65 -12.64
N SER A 40 12.48 -10.94 -13.53
CA SER A 40 13.88 -10.53 -13.36
C SER A 40 14.15 -9.03 -13.63
N GLY A 41 13.12 -8.19 -13.69
CA GLY A 41 13.21 -6.73 -13.90
C GLY A 41 13.45 -6.29 -15.35
N LYS A 42 13.37 -7.19 -16.36
CA LYS A 42 13.61 -6.82 -17.76
C LYS A 42 12.39 -6.13 -18.37
N ARG A 43 12.36 -4.80 -18.34
CA ARG A 43 11.27 -3.95 -18.89
C ARG A 43 10.84 -4.28 -20.32
N LYS A 44 11.76 -4.72 -21.19
CA LYS A 44 11.40 -5.14 -22.56
C LYS A 44 10.53 -6.40 -22.56
N ALA A 45 10.82 -7.36 -21.70
CA ALA A 45 10.04 -8.60 -21.60
C ALA A 45 8.63 -8.34 -21.07
N LEU A 46 8.46 -7.40 -20.13
CA LEU A 46 7.14 -6.94 -19.69
C LEU A 46 6.33 -6.36 -20.86
N ARG A 47 6.91 -5.45 -21.64
CA ARG A 47 6.23 -4.89 -22.84
C ARG A 47 5.91 -5.93 -23.90
N ASP A 48 6.77 -6.93 -24.07
CA ASP A 48 6.51 -8.03 -25.00
C ASP A 48 5.40 -8.97 -24.48
N LEU A 49 5.24 -9.11 -23.15
CA LEU A 49 4.14 -9.83 -22.51
C LEU A 49 2.81 -9.05 -22.61
N GLU A 50 2.83 -7.74 -22.39
CA GLU A 50 1.67 -6.85 -22.59
C GLU A 50 1.15 -6.92 -24.03
N LYS A 51 2.07 -6.89 -25.01
CA LYS A 51 1.72 -7.08 -26.42
C LYS A 51 1.14 -8.45 -26.69
N LEU A 52 1.68 -9.51 -26.06
CA LEU A 52 1.15 -10.85 -26.21
C LEU A 52 -0.27 -10.96 -25.62
N ALA A 53 -0.52 -10.34 -24.47
CA ALA A 53 -1.84 -10.28 -23.86
C ALA A 53 -2.84 -9.50 -24.73
N ALA A 54 -2.40 -8.44 -25.41
CA ALA A 54 -3.24 -7.71 -26.35
C ALA A 54 -3.51 -8.49 -27.65
N GLU A 55 -2.50 -9.21 -28.18
CA GLU A 55 -2.64 -10.07 -29.36
C GLU A 55 -3.60 -11.24 -29.11
N TYR A 56 -3.59 -11.76 -27.88
CA TYR A 56 -4.43 -12.87 -27.42
C TYR A 56 -5.38 -12.40 -26.30
N SER A 57 -6.15 -11.34 -26.54
CA SER A 57 -7.05 -10.72 -25.54
C SER A 57 -8.08 -11.68 -24.94
N ASP A 58 -8.49 -12.68 -25.72
CA ASP A 58 -9.48 -13.68 -25.31
C ASP A 58 -8.84 -14.89 -24.59
N ASN A 59 -7.51 -14.93 -24.49
CA ASN A 59 -6.81 -15.97 -23.75
C ASN A 59 -6.60 -15.56 -22.28
N VAL A 60 -7.47 -16.08 -21.42
CA VAL A 60 -7.46 -15.84 -19.97
C VAL A 60 -6.13 -16.18 -19.31
N HIS A 61 -5.42 -17.21 -19.77
CA HIS A 61 -4.18 -17.67 -19.15
C HIS A 61 -3.00 -16.69 -19.39
N ILE A 62 -2.97 -16.05 -20.56
CA ILE A 62 -1.97 -15.02 -20.87
C ILE A 62 -2.24 -13.76 -20.04
N ARG A 63 -3.50 -13.31 -19.97
CA ARG A 63 -3.89 -12.17 -19.13
C ARG A 63 -3.58 -12.42 -17.66
N PHE A 64 -3.84 -13.62 -17.15
CA PHE A 64 -3.47 -14.02 -15.79
C PHE A 64 -1.97 -13.95 -15.53
N ASN A 65 -1.15 -14.44 -16.46
CA ASN A 65 0.29 -14.38 -16.30
C ASN A 65 0.81 -12.94 -16.32
N LEU A 66 0.17 -12.03 -17.07
CA LEU A 66 0.46 -10.60 -17.00
C LEU A 66 0.07 -10.01 -15.64
N ALA A 67 -1.12 -10.30 -15.13
CA ALA A 67 -1.56 -9.86 -13.80
C ALA A 67 -0.60 -10.32 -12.72
N ARG A 68 -0.17 -11.60 -12.75
CA ARG A 68 0.85 -12.14 -11.84
C ARG A 68 2.17 -11.38 -11.91
N VAL A 69 2.63 -10.99 -13.10
CA VAL A 69 3.86 -10.19 -13.23
C VAL A 69 3.66 -8.79 -12.63
N TYR A 70 2.46 -8.21 -12.70
CA TYR A 70 2.17 -6.95 -12.03
C TYR A 70 2.24 -7.05 -10.51
N LEU A 71 1.75 -8.14 -9.91
CA LEU A 71 1.89 -8.39 -8.47
C LEU A 71 3.36 -8.32 -8.03
N GLU A 72 4.24 -8.94 -8.80
CA GLU A 72 5.66 -9.11 -8.41
C GLU A 72 6.57 -7.94 -8.82
N THR A 73 6.14 -7.07 -9.75
CA THR A 73 7.02 -6.05 -10.36
C THR A 73 6.45 -4.64 -10.37
N ARG A 74 5.18 -4.47 -10.00
CA ARG A 74 4.45 -3.19 -9.95
C ARG A 74 3.81 -3.03 -8.57
N SER A 75 2.84 -2.12 -8.46
CA SER A 75 2.05 -1.93 -7.25
C SER A 75 0.95 -2.99 -7.17
N ASP A 76 0.58 -3.35 -5.93
CA ASP A 76 -0.53 -4.25 -5.62
C ASP A 76 -1.83 -3.82 -6.33
N GLN A 77 -2.02 -2.51 -6.55
CA GLN A 77 -3.18 -1.96 -7.25
C GLN A 77 -3.27 -2.37 -8.73
N THR A 78 -2.16 -2.40 -9.46
CA THR A 78 -2.17 -2.82 -10.89
C THR A 78 -2.56 -4.29 -11.00
N PHE A 79 -2.11 -5.10 -10.05
CA PHE A 79 -2.51 -6.49 -9.94
C PHE A 79 -4.00 -6.63 -9.60
N VAL A 80 -4.49 -5.94 -8.56
CA VAL A 80 -5.87 -6.07 -8.10
C VAL A 80 -6.87 -5.72 -9.20
N VAL A 81 -6.62 -4.66 -9.97
CA VAL A 81 -7.48 -4.30 -11.12
C VAL A 81 -7.47 -5.41 -12.17
N ALA A 82 -6.29 -5.83 -12.62
CA ALA A 82 -6.16 -6.87 -13.64
C ALA A 82 -6.76 -8.22 -13.19
N ALA A 83 -6.61 -8.58 -11.92
CA ALA A 83 -7.13 -9.80 -11.34
C ALA A 83 -8.65 -9.73 -11.11
N THR A 84 -9.19 -8.57 -10.73
CA THR A 84 -10.64 -8.34 -10.60
C THR A 84 -11.33 -8.42 -11.97
N ASP A 85 -10.76 -7.78 -12.99
CA ASP A 85 -11.25 -7.89 -14.37
C ASP A 85 -11.27 -9.35 -14.85
N LEU A 86 -10.23 -10.12 -14.51
CA LEU A 86 -10.18 -11.54 -14.82
C LEU A 86 -11.23 -12.37 -14.06
N MET A 87 -11.56 -12.02 -12.81
CA MET A 87 -12.64 -12.69 -12.08
C MET A 87 -14.01 -12.39 -12.70
N ASN A 88 -14.23 -11.17 -13.16
CA ASN A 88 -15.49 -10.75 -13.78
C ASN A 88 -15.67 -11.37 -15.17
N ASP A 89 -14.64 -11.32 -16.00
CA ASP A 89 -14.67 -11.85 -17.36
C ASP A 89 -14.68 -13.39 -17.37
N TYR A 90 -13.96 -14.01 -16.42
CA TYR A 90 -13.75 -15.45 -16.36
C TYR A 90 -13.97 -16.01 -14.93
N PRO A 91 -15.20 -15.96 -14.40
CA PRO A 91 -15.51 -16.38 -13.03
C PRO A 91 -15.29 -17.88 -12.76
N GLY A 92 -15.00 -18.68 -13.79
CA GLY A 92 -14.64 -20.10 -13.67
C GLY A 92 -13.13 -20.37 -13.69
N TYR A 93 -12.29 -19.35 -13.88
CA TYR A 93 -10.86 -19.54 -14.11
C TYR A 93 -10.09 -19.71 -12.79
N MET A 94 -9.64 -20.95 -12.54
CA MET A 94 -9.11 -21.39 -11.25
C MET A 94 -7.83 -20.67 -10.81
N PHE A 95 -6.88 -20.44 -11.71
CA PHE A 95 -5.60 -19.82 -11.32
C PHE A 95 -5.77 -18.42 -10.75
N ASN A 96 -6.72 -17.64 -11.28
CA ASN A 96 -6.98 -16.30 -10.77
C ASN A 96 -7.66 -16.35 -9.40
N LYS A 97 -8.62 -17.25 -9.20
CA LYS A 97 -9.23 -17.47 -7.89
C LYS A 97 -8.21 -17.87 -6.83
N ALA A 98 -7.33 -18.82 -7.18
CA ALA A 98 -6.27 -19.27 -6.29
C ALA A 98 -5.34 -18.13 -5.90
N LEU A 99 -4.85 -17.37 -6.89
CA LEU A 99 -3.97 -16.23 -6.63
C LEU A 99 -4.65 -15.13 -5.80
N MET A 100 -5.93 -14.86 -6.05
CA MET A 100 -6.70 -13.90 -5.25
C MET A 100 -6.85 -14.36 -3.80
N VAL A 101 -7.14 -15.65 -3.58
CA VAL A 101 -7.17 -16.22 -2.23
C VAL A 101 -5.82 -16.10 -1.55
N GLU A 102 -4.71 -16.38 -2.24
CA GLU A 102 -3.37 -16.24 -1.67
C GLU A 102 -3.09 -14.82 -1.20
N VAL A 103 -3.44 -13.82 -2.02
CA VAL A 103 -3.23 -12.40 -1.70
C VAL A 103 -4.18 -11.91 -0.61
N MET A 104 -5.44 -12.39 -0.59
CA MET A 104 -6.46 -11.92 0.34
C MET A 104 -6.54 -12.71 1.65
N ALA A 105 -5.85 -13.85 1.75
CA ALA A 105 -5.92 -14.69 2.94
C ALA A 105 -5.55 -14.03 4.28
N PRO A 106 -4.62 -13.06 4.35
CA PRO A 106 -4.34 -12.34 5.59
C PRO A 106 -5.53 -11.52 6.11
N ASP A 107 -6.36 -11.01 5.20
CA ASP A 107 -7.31 -9.92 5.47
C ASP A 107 -8.78 -10.35 5.33
N MET A 108 -9.04 -11.64 5.07
CA MET A 108 -10.37 -12.14 4.72
C MET A 108 -10.77 -13.35 5.55
N GLU A 109 -12.04 -13.37 5.95
CA GLU A 109 -12.63 -14.49 6.67
C GLU A 109 -12.55 -15.80 5.87
N ASN A 110 -12.25 -16.91 6.57
CA ASN A 110 -12.03 -18.21 5.95
C ASN A 110 -13.20 -18.68 5.09
N GLU A 111 -14.44 -18.42 5.53
CA GLU A 111 -15.64 -18.79 4.78
C GLU A 111 -15.75 -18.02 3.46
N GLU A 112 -15.27 -16.79 3.41
CA GLU A 112 -15.24 -15.98 2.19
C GLU A 112 -14.13 -16.42 1.24
N LEU A 113 -12.94 -16.75 1.76
CA LEU A 113 -11.87 -17.35 0.98
C LEU A 113 -12.29 -18.68 0.34
N VAL A 114 -12.98 -19.55 1.10
CA VAL A 114 -13.54 -20.81 0.58
C VAL A 114 -14.57 -20.53 -0.51
N ARG A 115 -15.48 -19.56 -0.32
CA ARG A 115 -16.46 -19.17 -1.34
C ARG A 115 -15.78 -18.66 -2.61
N MET A 116 -14.76 -17.83 -2.48
CA MET A 116 -13.97 -17.30 -3.60
C MET A 116 -13.28 -18.40 -4.39
N LEU A 117 -12.74 -19.40 -3.70
CA LEU A 117 -12.12 -20.57 -4.32
C LEU A 117 -13.13 -21.46 -5.08
N GLY A 118 -14.44 -21.32 -4.82
CA GLY A 118 -15.50 -22.11 -5.45
C GLY A 118 -16.41 -22.86 -4.47
N GLY A 119 -16.33 -22.53 -3.18
CA GLY A 119 -17.19 -23.09 -2.13
C GLY A 119 -16.70 -24.41 -1.51
N SER A 120 -15.54 -24.92 -1.94
CA SER A 120 -14.94 -26.15 -1.41
C SER A 120 -13.41 -26.08 -1.41
N LEU A 121 -12.79 -26.80 -0.47
CA LEU A 121 -11.34 -27.04 -0.41
C LEU A 121 -10.93 -28.33 -1.15
N ASN A 122 -11.85 -28.88 -1.95
CA ASN A 122 -11.65 -30.06 -2.80
C ASN A 122 -11.72 -29.68 -4.28
N LEU A 123 -10.62 -29.88 -5.01
CA LEU A 123 -10.50 -29.49 -6.42
C LEU A 123 -11.58 -30.16 -7.31
N ASN A 124 -11.98 -31.40 -7.01
CA ASN A 124 -13.02 -32.12 -7.75
C ASN A 124 -14.42 -31.51 -7.58
N GLU A 125 -14.66 -30.86 -6.44
CA GLU A 125 -15.94 -30.18 -6.17
C GLU A 125 -15.96 -28.79 -6.80
N VAL A 126 -14.81 -28.11 -6.83
CA VAL A 126 -14.67 -26.77 -7.44
C VAL A 126 -14.69 -26.82 -8.97
N LEU A 127 -14.11 -27.85 -9.59
CA LEU A 127 -14.08 -28.04 -11.03
C LEU A 127 -14.77 -29.37 -11.42
N PRO A 128 -16.10 -29.45 -11.28
CA PRO A 128 -16.82 -30.70 -11.50
C PRO A 128 -16.73 -31.15 -12.97
N GLY A 129 -16.70 -32.47 -13.17
CA GLY A 129 -16.69 -33.08 -14.50
C GLY A 129 -15.30 -33.23 -15.13
N ARG A 130 -14.23 -32.97 -14.37
CA ARG A 130 -12.85 -33.27 -14.77
C ARG A 130 -12.37 -34.58 -14.15
N ASP A 131 -11.69 -35.41 -14.94
CA ASP A 131 -11.12 -36.69 -14.51
C ASP A 131 -9.60 -36.62 -14.25
N ARG A 132 -8.95 -35.54 -14.70
CA ARG A 132 -7.52 -35.28 -14.55
C ARG A 132 -7.24 -33.77 -14.57
N TYR A 133 -6.23 -33.35 -13.84
CA TYR A 133 -5.80 -31.95 -13.70
C TYR A 133 -4.34 -31.80 -14.08
N HIS A 134 -3.99 -30.65 -14.65
CA HIS A 134 -2.59 -30.33 -14.85
C HIS A 134 -1.91 -30.02 -13.51
N VAL A 135 -0.63 -30.36 -13.38
CA VAL A 135 0.17 -30.14 -12.17
C VAL A 135 0.12 -28.69 -11.70
N SER A 136 0.17 -27.72 -12.62
CA SER A 136 0.11 -26.29 -12.26
C SER A 136 -1.24 -25.88 -11.67
N GLU A 137 -2.36 -26.47 -12.12
CA GLU A 137 -3.69 -26.20 -11.53
C GLU A 137 -3.79 -26.77 -10.13
N PHE A 138 -3.32 -28.00 -9.94
CA PHE A 138 -3.30 -28.66 -8.65
C PHE A 138 -2.50 -27.83 -7.64
N LEU A 139 -1.31 -27.37 -8.03
CA LEU A 139 -0.44 -26.56 -7.17
C LEU A 139 -1.05 -25.21 -6.84
N ALA A 140 -1.60 -24.50 -7.83
CA ALA A 140 -2.25 -23.21 -7.59
C ALA A 140 -3.42 -23.37 -6.61
N PHE A 141 -4.31 -24.34 -6.84
CA PHE A 141 -5.44 -24.60 -5.95
C PHE A 141 -4.98 -24.89 -4.52
N TYR A 142 -4.05 -25.84 -4.35
CA TYR A 142 -3.66 -26.27 -3.02
C TYR A 142 -2.70 -25.31 -2.30
N ARG A 143 -2.01 -24.42 -3.02
CA ARG A 143 -1.33 -23.28 -2.38
C ARG A 143 -2.34 -22.31 -1.78
N ALA A 144 -3.42 -21.99 -2.48
CA ALA A 144 -4.51 -21.21 -1.91
C ALA A 144 -5.15 -21.89 -0.68
N VAL A 145 -5.38 -23.21 -0.74
CA VAL A 145 -5.87 -23.98 0.42
C VAL A 145 -4.88 -23.96 1.60
N PHE A 146 -3.57 -24.02 1.33
CA PHE A 146 -2.54 -23.88 2.35
C PHE A 146 -2.68 -22.55 3.09
N TYR A 147 -2.78 -21.42 2.38
CA TYR A 147 -2.92 -20.11 3.01
C TYR A 147 -4.25 -19.97 3.77
N ILE A 148 -5.36 -20.52 3.25
CA ILE A 148 -6.61 -20.59 4.01
C ILE A 148 -6.40 -21.29 5.36
N HIS A 149 -5.68 -22.41 5.40
CA HIS A 149 -5.41 -23.08 6.67
C HIS A 149 -4.41 -22.34 7.56
N LEU A 150 -3.38 -21.74 6.98
CA LEU A 150 -2.37 -20.97 7.70
C LEU A 150 -2.99 -19.78 8.43
N TYR A 151 -3.77 -18.96 7.72
CA TYR A 151 -4.43 -17.78 8.29
C TYR A 151 -5.64 -18.15 9.15
N ALA A 152 -6.26 -19.32 8.94
CA ALA A 152 -7.20 -19.92 9.90
C ALA A 152 -6.55 -20.42 11.20
N ARG A 153 -5.23 -20.29 11.36
CA ARG A 153 -4.47 -20.86 12.50
C ARG A 153 -4.62 -22.37 12.62
N ARG A 154 -4.81 -23.07 11.50
CA ARG A 154 -4.89 -24.53 11.41
C ARG A 154 -3.58 -25.08 10.85
N LYS A 155 -2.47 -24.85 11.56
CA LYS A 155 -1.12 -25.22 11.09
C LYS A 155 -1.00 -26.70 10.74
N GLU A 156 -1.66 -27.61 11.47
CA GLU A 156 -1.62 -29.03 11.13
C GLU A 156 -2.36 -29.35 9.82
N ASP A 157 -3.42 -28.62 9.48
CA ASP A 157 -4.07 -28.73 8.17
C ASP A 157 -3.19 -28.14 7.07
N ALA A 158 -2.57 -26.98 7.30
CA ALA A 158 -1.63 -26.37 6.36
C ALA A 158 -0.43 -27.31 6.09
N ALA A 159 0.13 -27.94 7.14
CA ALA A 159 1.19 -28.95 7.01
C ALA A 159 0.76 -30.18 6.20
N ARG A 160 -0.49 -30.64 6.37
CA ARG A 160 -1.05 -31.74 5.55
C ARG A 160 -1.13 -31.37 4.07
N VAL A 161 -1.53 -30.13 3.77
CA VAL A 161 -1.58 -29.62 2.40
C VAL A 161 -0.16 -29.52 1.82
N LEU A 162 0.80 -29.04 2.59
CA LEU A 162 2.19 -28.94 2.19
C LEU A 162 2.81 -30.31 1.84
N GLU A 163 2.54 -31.35 2.65
CA GLU A 163 3.02 -32.70 2.37
C GLU A 163 2.41 -33.30 1.10
N MET A 164 1.14 -32.98 0.84
CA MET A 164 0.49 -33.34 -0.41
C MET A 164 1.14 -32.64 -1.62
N LEU A 165 1.44 -31.35 -1.51
CA LEU A 165 2.17 -30.61 -2.56
C LEU A 165 3.57 -31.21 -2.79
N ARG A 166 4.27 -31.62 -1.72
CA ARG A 166 5.58 -32.30 -1.76
C ARG A 166 5.56 -33.59 -2.57
N THR A 167 4.46 -34.33 -2.53
CA THR A 167 4.29 -35.57 -3.31
C THR A 167 4.28 -35.30 -4.82
N VAL A 168 3.82 -34.12 -5.24
CA VAL A 168 3.70 -33.75 -6.66
C VAL A 168 4.96 -33.07 -7.19
N MET A 169 5.59 -32.20 -6.39
CA MET A 169 6.81 -31.48 -6.80
C MET A 169 7.84 -31.39 -5.67
N PRO A 170 8.51 -32.50 -5.32
CA PRO A 170 9.37 -32.57 -4.12
C PRO A 170 10.56 -31.58 -4.11
N ASP A 171 11.04 -31.15 -5.28
CA ASP A 171 12.24 -30.33 -5.44
C ASP A 171 11.95 -28.90 -5.94
N SER A 172 10.79 -28.32 -5.58
CA SER A 172 10.42 -26.98 -6.02
C SER A 172 10.78 -25.89 -5.01
N SER A 173 11.30 -24.76 -5.50
CA SER A 173 11.56 -23.57 -4.67
C SER A 173 10.28 -23.00 -4.06
N GLU A 174 9.12 -23.25 -4.69
CA GLU A 174 7.83 -22.85 -4.13
C GLU A 174 7.50 -23.56 -2.81
N LEU A 175 7.87 -24.84 -2.66
CA LEU A 175 7.64 -25.55 -1.39
C LEU A 175 8.46 -24.98 -0.25
N SER A 176 9.72 -24.58 -0.51
CA SER A 176 10.57 -23.99 0.52
C SER A 176 9.99 -22.68 1.07
N MET A 177 9.37 -21.85 0.23
CA MET A 177 8.70 -20.63 0.70
C MET A 177 7.49 -20.95 1.60
N LEU A 178 6.69 -21.97 1.26
CA LEU A 178 5.56 -22.39 2.09
C LEU A 178 6.00 -23.04 3.40
N GLU A 179 7.14 -23.74 3.41
CA GLU A 179 7.78 -24.24 4.64
C GLU A 179 8.19 -23.07 5.56
N GLU A 180 8.83 -22.04 5.00
CA GLU A 180 9.20 -20.82 5.73
C GLU A 180 7.97 -20.10 6.32
N ASP A 181 6.90 -19.93 5.53
CA ASP A 181 5.65 -19.31 5.99
C ASP A 181 4.97 -20.09 7.13
N LEU A 182 5.01 -21.43 7.07
CA LEU A 182 4.44 -22.30 8.09
C LEU A 182 5.21 -22.20 9.42
N ASP A 183 6.53 -22.08 9.33
CA ASP A 183 7.46 -22.01 10.46
C ASP A 183 7.65 -20.57 11.01
N ASP A 184 7.04 -19.55 10.39
CA ASP A 184 7.11 -18.16 10.86
C ASP A 184 6.50 -18.02 12.28
N PRO A 185 7.27 -17.55 13.28
CA PRO A 185 6.78 -17.32 14.65
C PRO A 185 5.64 -16.31 14.73
N LEU A 186 5.56 -15.35 13.80
CA LEU A 186 4.45 -14.39 13.72
C LEU A 186 3.12 -15.09 13.41
N ASN A 187 3.17 -16.32 12.88
CA ASN A 187 2.01 -17.15 12.68
C ASN A 187 1.59 -17.98 13.91
N ASP A 188 2.38 -17.96 14.98
CA ASP A 188 2.11 -18.62 16.28
C ASP A 188 1.65 -17.66 17.39
N GLU A 189 1.89 -16.35 17.27
CA GLU A 189 1.53 -15.40 18.33
C GLU A 189 0.04 -15.07 18.34
N ASP A 190 -0.60 -15.39 19.48
CA ASP A 190 -1.99 -15.07 19.78
C ASP A 190 -2.12 -13.55 20.05
N PHE A 191 -2.39 -12.76 19.02
CA PHE A 191 -2.68 -11.33 19.10
C PHE A 191 -3.98 -10.99 19.86
N SER A 192 -4.59 -11.94 20.60
CA SER A 192 -5.73 -11.70 21.50
C SER A 192 -5.46 -10.63 22.58
N TYR A 193 -4.18 -10.32 22.86
CA TYR A 193 -3.81 -9.22 23.75
C TYR A 193 -3.94 -7.83 23.10
N MET A 194 -4.00 -7.70 21.76
CA MET A 194 -4.36 -6.44 21.10
C MET A 194 -5.87 -6.22 21.04
N LEU A 195 -6.66 -7.30 20.99
CA LEU A 195 -8.14 -7.26 21.04
C LEU A 195 -8.71 -7.02 22.46
N ASN A 196 -7.88 -7.09 23.50
CA ASN A 196 -8.26 -6.87 24.89
C ASN A 196 -7.88 -5.48 25.43
N ILE A 197 -7.61 -4.50 24.55
CA ILE A 197 -7.57 -3.10 24.96
C ILE A 197 -9.01 -2.66 25.27
N PRO A 198 -9.34 -2.26 26.52
CA PRO A 198 -10.64 -1.70 26.83
C PRO A 198 -10.82 -0.40 26.03
N GLY A 199 -11.62 -0.47 24.96
CA GLY A 199 -11.87 0.62 24.01
C GLY A 199 -12.39 0.11 22.66
N TYR A 200 -11.97 -1.07 22.20
CA TYR A 200 -12.35 -1.62 20.89
C TYR A 200 -13.82 -2.11 20.84
N GLN A 201 -14.40 -2.53 21.98
CA GLN A 201 -15.81 -2.94 22.05
C GLN A 201 -16.81 -1.77 22.14
N GLU A 202 -16.35 -0.54 22.37
CA GLU A 202 -17.22 0.65 22.34
C GLU A 202 -17.39 1.23 20.93
N LEU A 203 -16.43 0.99 20.01
CA LEU A 203 -16.52 1.43 18.61
C LEU A 203 -17.58 0.66 17.79
N ALA A 204 -17.91 -0.58 18.19
CA ALA A 204 -18.94 -1.39 17.53
C ALA A 204 -20.39 -0.95 17.84
N LYS A 205 -20.58 0.14 18.60
CA LYS A 205 -21.91 0.62 19.03
C LYS A 205 -22.34 1.96 18.45
N VAL A 206 -21.59 2.54 17.51
CA VAL A 206 -22.01 3.79 16.85
C VAL A 206 -21.97 3.61 15.34
N THR A 207 -23.07 3.14 14.77
CA THR A 207 -23.39 3.33 13.35
C THR A 207 -24.78 3.94 13.24
N GLU A 208 -24.93 5.17 13.77
CA GLU A 208 -25.86 6.10 13.15
C GLU A 208 -25.14 6.68 11.94
N HIS A 209 -25.66 6.38 10.75
CA HIS A 209 -25.25 6.94 9.47
C HIS A 209 -25.24 8.47 9.61
N VAL A 210 -24.06 9.11 9.62
CA VAL A 210 -23.98 10.58 9.70
C VAL A 210 -24.67 11.14 8.45
N GLU A 211 -25.67 12.01 8.66
CA GLU A 211 -26.43 12.67 7.60
C GLU A 211 -25.48 13.21 6.51
N ASN A 212 -25.68 12.74 5.27
CA ASN A 212 -24.99 13.24 4.09
C ASN A 212 -25.38 14.71 3.87
N ASN A 213 -24.58 15.66 4.37
CA ASN A 213 -24.64 17.04 3.88
C ASN A 213 -24.52 17.01 2.36
N PRO A 214 -25.47 17.60 1.59
CA PRO A 214 -25.41 17.54 0.14
C PRO A 214 -24.15 18.27 -0.35
N MET A 215 -23.43 17.64 -1.29
CA MET A 215 -22.37 18.32 -2.05
C MET A 215 -22.97 19.35 -3.00
N HIS A 216 -22.19 20.35 -3.36
CA HIS A 216 -22.56 21.33 -4.37
C HIS A 216 -22.57 20.72 -5.78
N HIS A 217 -21.64 19.80 -6.05
CA HIS A 217 -21.42 19.22 -7.38
C HIS A 217 -21.56 17.71 -7.37
N GLU A 218 -22.45 17.19 -8.21
CA GLU A 218 -22.63 15.74 -8.37
C GLU A 218 -21.38 15.08 -8.97
N GLU A 219 -20.60 15.84 -9.74
CA GLU A 219 -19.32 15.42 -10.28
C GLU A 219 -18.36 14.98 -9.17
N VAL A 220 -18.36 15.63 -8.00
CA VAL A 220 -17.45 15.23 -6.91
C VAL A 220 -17.83 13.88 -6.32
N ASN A 221 -19.11 13.47 -6.38
CA ASN A 221 -19.54 12.14 -5.93
C ASN A 221 -18.88 11.01 -6.73
N MET A 222 -18.41 11.27 -7.95
CA MET A 222 -17.73 10.25 -8.75
C MET A 222 -16.45 9.74 -8.08
N LEU A 223 -15.80 10.57 -7.25
CA LEU A 223 -14.58 10.18 -6.54
C LEU A 223 -14.81 9.03 -5.56
N HIS A 224 -16.04 8.85 -5.06
CA HIS A 224 -16.37 7.74 -4.15
C HIS A 224 -16.22 6.37 -4.78
N THR A 225 -16.26 6.26 -6.12
CA THR A 225 -16.23 4.97 -6.82
C THR A 225 -14.99 4.80 -7.69
N MET A 226 -14.03 5.73 -7.57
CA MET A 226 -12.83 5.73 -8.39
C MET A 226 -11.66 5.01 -7.70
N PRO A 227 -10.88 4.23 -8.48
CA PRO A 227 -9.60 3.75 -7.99
C PRO A 227 -8.62 4.92 -7.86
N LEU A 228 -7.49 4.70 -7.16
CA LEU A 228 -6.40 5.67 -7.00
C LEU A 228 -6.01 6.42 -8.29
N ASP A 229 -6.09 5.76 -9.44
CA ASP A 229 -5.91 6.37 -10.75
C ASP A 229 -7.22 6.96 -11.29
N ILE A 230 -7.38 8.28 -11.15
CA ILE A 230 -8.47 9.01 -11.82
C ILE A 230 -8.13 9.26 -13.28
N SER A 231 -9.09 9.03 -14.19
CA SER A 231 -8.92 9.36 -15.61
C SER A 231 -8.75 10.88 -15.78
N MET A 232 -8.02 11.29 -16.83
CA MET A 232 -7.85 12.70 -17.14
C MET A 232 -9.18 13.41 -17.40
N ASP A 233 -10.17 12.71 -17.95
CA ASP A 233 -11.50 13.29 -18.20
C ASP A 233 -12.22 13.60 -16.88
N HIS A 234 -12.15 12.69 -15.91
CA HIS A 234 -12.74 12.91 -14.58
C HIS A 234 -12.01 14.00 -13.79
N LEU A 235 -10.67 14.01 -13.85
CA LEU A 235 -9.88 15.08 -13.26
C LEU A 235 -10.26 16.45 -13.86
N ASN A 236 -10.36 16.54 -15.19
CA ASN A 236 -10.75 17.77 -15.86
C ASN A 236 -12.19 18.19 -15.53
N ALA A 237 -13.11 17.24 -15.36
CA ALA A 237 -14.47 17.53 -14.92
C ALA A 237 -14.45 18.22 -13.55
N CYS A 238 -13.78 17.64 -12.55
CA CYS A 238 -13.63 18.25 -11.22
C CYS A 238 -12.96 19.63 -11.31
N LEU A 239 -11.84 19.75 -12.03
CA LEU A 239 -11.10 21.02 -12.13
C LEU A 239 -11.84 22.12 -12.93
N SER A 240 -12.90 21.77 -13.66
CA SER A 240 -13.74 22.74 -14.36
C SER A 240 -14.80 23.39 -13.47
N LEU A 241 -15.03 22.85 -12.27
CA LEU A 241 -16.01 23.37 -11.31
C LEU A 241 -15.54 24.69 -10.66
N PRO A 242 -16.46 25.50 -10.10
CA PRO A 242 -16.09 26.71 -9.38
C PRO A 242 -15.23 26.36 -8.15
N ARG A 243 -14.00 26.90 -8.11
CA ARG A 243 -12.97 26.57 -7.10
C ARG A 243 -13.47 26.62 -5.66
N GLU A 244 -14.21 27.66 -5.28
CA GLU A 244 -14.71 27.85 -3.90
C GLU A 244 -15.57 26.67 -3.45
N THR A 245 -16.64 26.39 -4.17
CA THR A 245 -17.54 25.26 -3.89
C THR A 245 -16.90 23.88 -4.11
N LEU A 246 -15.92 23.77 -5.01
CA LEU A 246 -15.15 22.53 -5.17
C LEU A 246 -14.28 22.26 -3.94
N VAL A 247 -13.59 23.27 -3.40
CA VAL A 247 -12.79 23.13 -2.18
C VAL A 247 -13.68 22.69 -1.02
N GLU A 248 -14.87 23.28 -0.87
CA GLU A 248 -15.85 22.87 0.16
C GLU A 248 -16.28 21.40 0.01
N ASP A 249 -16.60 20.96 -1.21
CA ASP A 249 -16.98 19.56 -1.46
C ASP A 249 -15.83 18.57 -1.19
N LEU A 250 -14.59 18.94 -1.52
CA LEU A 250 -13.41 18.10 -1.26
C LEU A 250 -13.08 18.04 0.25
N GLN A 251 -13.26 19.13 0.98
CA GLN A 251 -13.15 19.10 2.46
C GLN A 251 -14.22 18.18 3.06
N LEU A 252 -15.44 18.26 2.55
CA LEU A 252 -16.54 17.40 2.98
C LEU A 252 -16.25 15.92 2.72
N LEU A 253 -15.58 15.57 1.61
CA LEU A 253 -15.13 14.20 1.36
C LEU A 253 -14.15 13.70 2.43
N ILE A 254 -13.16 14.52 2.78
CA ILE A 254 -12.19 14.16 3.83
C ILE A 254 -12.93 13.98 5.15
N ASP A 255 -13.81 14.91 5.51
CA ASP A 255 -14.59 14.84 6.73
C ASP A 255 -15.45 13.56 6.78
N ARG A 256 -16.12 13.22 5.68
CA ARG A 256 -16.90 11.97 5.58
C ARG A 256 -16.04 10.72 5.76
N ALA A 257 -14.84 10.69 5.19
CA ALA A 257 -13.92 9.56 5.34
C ALA A 257 -13.50 9.36 6.80
N LEU A 258 -13.14 10.45 7.47
CA LEU A 258 -12.70 10.43 8.86
C LEU A 258 -13.87 10.12 9.82
N ASP A 259 -15.01 10.79 9.65
CA ASP A 259 -16.18 10.67 10.52
C ASP A 259 -16.87 9.30 10.41
N ASN A 260 -16.80 8.67 9.23
CA ASN A 260 -17.37 7.34 8.99
C ASN A 260 -16.28 6.27 8.89
N HIS A 261 -15.09 6.51 9.45
CA HIS A 261 -13.99 5.54 9.37
C HIS A 261 -14.42 4.15 9.85
N ALA A 262 -15.13 4.04 10.98
CA ALA A 262 -15.61 2.76 11.51
C ALA A 262 -16.57 2.01 10.55
N TYR A 263 -17.38 2.75 9.79
CA TYR A 263 -18.26 2.18 8.76
C TYR A 263 -17.42 1.68 7.57
N PHE A 264 -16.54 2.52 7.04
CA PHE A 264 -15.69 2.15 5.91
C PHE A 264 -14.65 1.06 6.24
N SER A 265 -14.18 1.01 7.49
CA SER A 265 -13.26 -0.01 7.98
C SER A 265 -13.96 -1.31 8.37
N SER A 266 -15.28 -1.32 8.54
CA SER A 266 -16.06 -2.57 8.75
C SER A 266 -16.66 -3.12 7.46
N GLU A 267 -16.99 -2.27 6.49
CA GLU A 267 -17.38 -2.68 5.14
C GLU A 267 -16.13 -2.88 4.25
N TYR A 268 -15.32 -3.90 4.57
CA TYR A 268 -13.99 -4.16 3.97
C TYR A 268 -14.00 -4.55 2.47
N ASN A 269 -15.13 -4.41 1.77
CA ASN A 269 -15.40 -5.05 0.47
C ASN A 269 -15.49 -4.09 -0.72
N LEU A 270 -14.86 -2.92 -0.64
CA LEU A 270 -14.89 -1.93 -1.71
C LEU A 270 -13.47 -1.44 -2.02
N SER A 271 -12.68 -2.26 -2.71
CA SER A 271 -11.29 -1.96 -3.16
C SER A 271 -11.17 -0.85 -4.22
N GLY A 272 -12.15 0.05 -4.28
CA GLY A 272 -12.16 1.31 -5.05
C GLY A 272 -12.97 2.41 -4.37
N MET A 273 -13.44 2.21 -3.13
CA MET A 273 -14.11 3.26 -2.34
C MET A 273 -13.22 3.76 -1.18
N ARG A 274 -11.95 3.35 -1.11
CA ARG A 274 -10.99 3.85 -0.11
C ARG A 274 -10.25 5.10 -0.57
N ASP A 275 -10.14 5.33 -1.88
CA ASP A 275 -9.24 6.35 -2.40
C ASP A 275 -9.87 7.75 -2.47
N PHE A 276 -11.17 7.93 -2.16
CA PHE A 276 -11.81 9.24 -2.28
C PHE A 276 -11.24 10.29 -1.31
N ALA A 277 -10.86 9.88 -0.10
CA ALA A 277 -10.17 10.76 0.85
C ALA A 277 -8.82 11.22 0.30
N TRP A 278 -8.12 10.30 -0.36
CA TRP A 278 -6.86 10.55 -1.02
C TRP A 278 -7.02 11.49 -2.22
N HIS A 279 -7.98 11.22 -3.10
CA HIS A 279 -8.31 12.08 -4.24
C HIS A 279 -8.63 13.49 -3.79
N ALA A 280 -9.39 13.63 -2.70
CA ALA A 280 -9.73 14.93 -2.14
C ALA A 280 -8.48 15.70 -1.70
N LEU A 281 -7.57 15.10 -0.93
CA LEU A 281 -6.30 15.73 -0.55
C LEU A 281 -5.44 16.11 -1.76
N MET A 282 -5.36 15.24 -2.77
CA MET A 282 -4.57 15.49 -3.97
C MET A 282 -5.14 16.63 -4.82
N LEU A 283 -6.47 16.70 -4.97
CA LEU A 283 -7.14 17.79 -5.68
C LEU A 283 -6.99 19.11 -4.93
N LEU A 284 -7.16 19.12 -3.61
CA LEU A 284 -6.89 20.31 -2.78
C LEU A 284 -5.44 20.78 -2.94
N THR A 285 -4.49 19.84 -2.97
CA THR A 285 -3.07 20.11 -3.18
C THR A 285 -2.81 20.71 -4.56
N HIS A 286 -3.45 20.18 -5.61
CA HIS A 286 -3.35 20.69 -6.98
C HIS A 286 -3.93 22.11 -7.11
N LEU A 287 -5.09 22.35 -6.48
CA LEU A 287 -5.75 23.65 -6.42
C LEU A 287 -4.99 24.67 -5.56
N ARG A 288 -3.97 24.23 -4.82
CA ARG A 288 -3.22 25.01 -3.82
C ARG A 288 -4.17 25.70 -2.85
N ALA A 289 -5.15 24.94 -2.36
CA ALA A 289 -6.18 25.45 -1.46
C ALA A 289 -5.66 25.52 -0.02
N ASP A 290 -4.88 26.55 0.30
CA ASP A 290 -4.33 26.73 1.65
C ASP A 290 -5.42 27.02 2.69
N GLU A 291 -6.59 27.51 2.27
CA GLU A 291 -7.79 27.56 3.09
C GLU A 291 -8.28 26.16 3.55
N ALA A 292 -7.84 25.09 2.89
CA ALA A 292 -8.16 23.72 3.26
C ALA A 292 -7.25 23.12 4.34
N PHE A 293 -6.37 23.93 4.93
CA PHE A 293 -5.55 23.52 6.06
C PHE A 293 -6.32 22.86 7.23
N PRO A 294 -7.53 23.32 7.61
CA PRO A 294 -8.29 22.65 8.67
C PRO A 294 -8.56 21.16 8.38
N ALA A 295 -8.81 20.78 7.12
CA ALA A 295 -8.99 19.39 6.73
C ALA A 295 -7.68 18.59 6.84
N LEU A 296 -6.56 19.14 6.35
CA LEU A 296 -5.23 18.53 6.54
C LEU A 296 -4.89 18.36 8.03
N ARG A 297 -5.22 19.36 8.86
CA ARG A 297 -5.01 19.29 10.31
C ARG A 297 -5.84 18.18 10.95
N ARG A 298 -7.08 17.95 10.50
CA ARG A 298 -7.89 16.81 10.96
C ARG A 298 -7.23 15.48 10.59
N VAL A 299 -6.75 15.34 9.36
CA VAL A 299 -6.02 14.14 8.90
C VAL A 299 -4.80 13.88 9.78
N LEU A 300 -3.93 14.87 9.97
CA LEU A 300 -2.69 14.74 10.74
C LEU A 300 -2.89 14.46 12.24
N LEU A 301 -4.06 14.78 12.79
CA LEU A 301 -4.41 14.56 14.20
C LEU A 301 -5.36 13.38 14.41
N SER A 302 -5.69 12.66 13.33
CA SER A 302 -6.48 11.44 13.38
C SER A 302 -5.66 10.32 14.04
N ASP A 303 -6.34 9.30 14.53
CA ASP A 303 -5.66 8.16 15.13
C ASP A 303 -4.83 7.41 14.07
N PRO A 304 -3.67 6.83 14.43
CA PRO A 304 -2.78 6.18 13.48
C PRO A 304 -3.47 5.15 12.57
N GLU A 305 -4.38 4.35 13.11
CA GLU A 305 -5.17 3.37 12.34
C GLU A 305 -6.02 4.03 11.24
N VAL A 306 -6.55 5.23 11.48
CA VAL A 306 -7.31 6.01 10.49
C VAL A 306 -6.38 6.51 9.39
N ILE A 307 -5.20 7.00 9.77
CA ILE A 307 -4.21 7.49 8.80
C ILE A 307 -3.72 6.33 7.92
N ASP A 308 -3.41 5.20 8.54
CA ASP A 308 -2.95 3.99 7.88
C ASP A 308 -3.98 3.47 6.88
N PHE A 309 -5.26 3.42 7.28
CA PHE A 309 -6.32 2.94 6.41
C PHE A 309 -6.56 3.82 5.18
N TRP A 310 -6.54 5.15 5.34
CA TRP A 310 -6.96 6.09 4.29
C TRP A 310 -5.82 6.64 3.44
N PHE A 311 -4.60 6.73 3.98
CA PHE A 311 -3.52 7.51 3.36
C PHE A 311 -2.21 6.73 3.22
N MET A 312 -2.05 5.56 3.85
CA MET A 312 -0.87 4.72 3.67
C MET A 312 -1.07 3.67 2.55
N PRO A 313 0.01 3.33 1.81
CA PRO A 313 1.40 3.76 1.98
C PRO A 313 1.76 5.11 1.31
N GLN A 314 0.84 5.69 0.54
CA GLN A 314 1.12 6.79 -0.39
C GLN A 314 1.60 8.07 0.33
N TRP A 315 1.16 8.29 1.56
CA TRP A 315 1.59 9.39 2.40
C TRP A 315 3.12 9.54 2.48
N THR A 316 3.85 8.43 2.57
CA THR A 316 5.33 8.44 2.63
C THR A 316 5.98 9.02 1.38
N SER A 317 5.26 9.01 0.25
CA SER A 317 5.75 9.47 -1.05
C SER A 317 5.32 10.89 -1.41
N VAL A 318 4.10 11.32 -1.02
CA VAL A 318 3.55 12.63 -1.43
C VAL A 318 3.08 13.52 -0.28
N GLY A 319 3.07 13.04 0.97
CA GLY A 319 2.65 13.82 2.14
C GLY A 319 3.44 15.12 2.29
N ILE A 320 4.71 15.14 1.85
CA ILE A 320 5.56 16.34 1.85
C ILE A 320 4.94 17.44 0.98
N ASP A 321 4.46 17.10 -0.21
CA ASP A 321 3.88 18.05 -1.15
C ASP A 321 2.50 18.52 -0.67
N ILE A 322 1.72 17.64 -0.04
CA ILE A 322 0.43 17.98 0.58
C ILE A 322 0.65 19.00 1.72
N ILE A 323 1.55 18.70 2.66
CA ILE A 323 1.86 19.61 3.78
C ILE A 323 2.44 20.93 3.27
N TYR A 324 3.29 20.89 2.25
CA TYR A 324 3.82 22.11 1.65
C TYR A 324 2.72 22.95 0.98
N SER A 325 1.81 22.33 0.24
CA SER A 325 0.78 23.06 -0.50
C SER A 325 -0.29 23.65 0.42
N LEU A 326 -0.79 22.84 1.36
CA LEU A 326 -1.92 23.21 2.22
C LEU A 326 -1.48 23.80 3.57
N GLY A 327 -0.33 23.39 4.09
CA GLY A 327 0.12 23.72 5.45
C GLY A 327 1.15 24.84 5.55
N ARG A 328 1.78 25.26 4.44
CA ARG A 328 2.91 26.21 4.49
C ARG A 328 2.62 27.52 5.22
N ASN A 329 1.38 28.01 5.21
CA ASN A 329 0.99 29.27 5.85
C ASN A 329 0.64 29.11 7.34
N ASN A 330 0.71 27.90 7.88
CA ASN A 330 0.25 27.53 9.22
C ASN A 330 1.36 26.84 10.03
N LEU A 331 2.60 27.34 9.99
CA LEU A 331 3.75 26.73 10.67
C LEU A 331 3.53 26.53 12.17
N ASN A 332 2.85 27.45 12.85
CA ASN A 332 2.55 27.31 14.28
C ASN A 332 1.63 26.10 14.54
N ASP A 333 0.56 25.94 13.76
CA ASP A 333 -0.31 24.76 13.88
C ASP A 333 0.43 23.46 13.49
N LEU A 334 1.32 23.50 12.50
CA LEU A 334 2.17 22.35 12.16
C LEU A 334 3.14 22.00 13.30
N LEU A 335 3.59 22.98 14.10
CA LEU A 335 4.36 22.72 15.30
C LEU A 335 3.50 22.04 16.37
N ASP A 336 2.28 22.53 16.59
CA ASP A 336 1.35 21.93 17.54
C ASP A 336 1.09 20.46 17.20
N ILE A 337 0.86 20.16 15.91
CA ILE A 337 0.74 18.79 15.39
C ILE A 337 2.02 17.99 15.66
N TYR A 338 3.21 18.53 15.35
CA TYR A 338 4.48 17.85 15.60
C TYR A 338 4.64 17.43 17.07
N THR A 339 4.11 18.24 17.99
CA THR A 339 4.19 18.00 19.43
C THR A 339 3.11 17.08 19.99
N ASP A 340 2.13 16.64 19.18
CA ASP A 340 1.14 15.65 19.58
C ASP A 340 1.83 14.29 19.84
N SER A 341 1.53 13.67 20.99
CA SER A 341 2.13 12.40 21.39
C SER A 341 1.72 11.21 20.52
N ARG A 342 0.62 11.33 19.77
CA ARG A 342 0.10 10.30 18.87
C ARG A 342 0.73 10.36 17.47
N LEU A 343 1.51 11.41 17.20
CA LEU A 343 2.10 11.59 15.88
C LEU A 343 3.16 10.52 15.60
N GLU A 344 2.92 9.72 14.57
CA GLU A 344 3.77 8.60 14.18
C GLU A 344 5.02 9.04 13.40
N LEU A 345 5.92 8.08 13.18
CA LEU A 345 7.23 8.32 12.59
C LEU A 345 7.16 8.94 11.19
N ALA A 346 6.22 8.48 10.35
CA ALA A 346 6.09 8.92 8.97
C ALA A 346 5.72 10.40 8.90
N GLU A 347 4.77 10.84 9.72
CA GLU A 347 4.27 12.21 9.80
C GLU A 347 5.34 13.14 10.37
N GLN A 348 6.07 12.72 11.41
CA GLN A 348 7.19 13.48 11.96
C GLN A 348 8.23 13.80 10.88
N VAL A 349 8.66 12.78 10.14
CA VAL A 349 9.64 12.93 9.04
C VAL A 349 9.09 13.82 7.92
N THR A 350 7.80 13.66 7.59
CA THR A 350 7.12 14.41 6.53
C THR A 350 7.02 15.90 6.88
N LEU A 351 6.63 16.23 8.11
CA LEU A 351 6.55 17.61 8.61
C LEU A 351 7.91 18.32 8.57
N ILE A 352 8.97 17.66 9.07
CA ILE A 352 10.32 18.24 9.06
C ILE A 352 10.79 18.49 7.61
N THR A 353 10.53 17.52 6.73
CA THR A 353 10.94 17.64 5.33
C THR A 353 10.13 18.72 4.59
N ALA A 354 8.83 18.86 4.89
CA ALA A 354 7.98 19.91 4.35
C ALA A 354 8.44 21.31 4.82
N ALA A 355 8.83 21.46 6.10
CA ALA A 355 9.46 22.70 6.56
C ALA A 355 10.74 23.02 5.79
N GLY A 356 11.60 22.03 5.55
CA GLY A 356 12.79 22.17 4.70
C GLY A 356 12.46 22.55 3.24
N LEU A 357 11.31 22.10 2.72
CA LEU A 357 10.79 22.51 1.42
C LEU A 357 10.38 23.99 1.44
N ILE A 358 9.63 24.45 2.45
CA ILE A 358 9.25 25.88 2.62
C ILE A 358 10.49 26.76 2.64
N TRP A 359 11.50 26.43 3.45
CA TRP A 359 12.73 27.23 3.54
C TRP A 359 13.43 27.40 2.18
N LYS A 360 13.41 26.35 1.34
CA LYS A 360 14.08 26.35 0.05
C LYS A 360 13.29 27.10 -1.02
N GLU A 361 11.98 26.89 -1.10
CA GLU A 361 11.14 27.47 -2.15
C GLU A 361 10.67 28.90 -1.80
N GLU A 362 10.71 29.31 -0.52
CA GLU A 362 10.24 30.62 -0.05
C GLU A 362 11.34 31.41 0.70
N PRO A 363 12.27 32.05 -0.02
CA PRO A 363 13.43 32.72 0.59
C PRO A 363 13.09 33.82 1.61
N GLY A 364 11.89 34.41 1.53
CA GLY A 364 11.44 35.45 2.46
C GLY A 364 11.03 34.92 3.84
N ARG A 365 10.93 33.59 4.02
CA ARG A 365 10.43 32.94 5.25
C ARG A 365 11.50 32.07 5.92
N LYS A 366 12.77 32.28 5.56
CA LYS A 366 13.88 31.45 6.05
C LYS A 366 14.04 31.52 7.57
N ASP A 367 13.93 32.72 8.13
CA ASP A 367 14.08 32.95 9.57
C ASP A 367 12.91 32.29 10.33
N GLU A 368 11.68 32.46 9.83
CA GLU A 368 10.47 31.81 10.37
C GLU A 368 10.60 30.28 10.40
N VAL A 369 11.08 29.67 9.32
CA VAL A 369 11.29 28.22 9.26
C VAL A 369 12.47 27.78 10.15
N ALA A 370 13.53 28.58 10.25
CA ALA A 370 14.65 28.29 11.13
C ALA A 370 14.21 28.31 12.60
N ASP A 371 13.38 29.28 13.00
CA ASP A 371 12.77 29.32 14.34
C ASP A 371 11.91 28.08 14.59
N TRP A 372 11.06 27.70 13.63
CA TRP A 372 10.23 26.49 13.71
C TRP A 372 11.08 25.23 13.89
N MET A 373 12.14 25.05 13.08
CA MET A 373 13.06 23.92 13.23
C MET A 373 13.78 23.96 14.58
N GLY A 374 14.16 25.14 15.07
CA GLY A 374 14.72 25.32 16.41
C GLY A 374 13.78 24.81 17.50
N MET A 375 12.48 25.11 17.41
CA MET A 375 11.48 24.61 18.36
C MET A 375 11.32 23.09 18.30
N VAL A 376 11.32 22.50 17.11
CA VAL A 376 11.29 21.03 16.94
C VAL A 376 12.53 20.37 17.57
N ILE A 377 13.71 20.94 17.38
CA ILE A 377 14.96 20.41 17.97
C ILE A 377 14.90 20.47 19.50
N GLU A 378 14.47 21.61 20.05
CA GLU A 378 14.31 21.80 21.49
C GLU A 378 13.29 20.83 22.10
N PHE A 379 12.15 20.63 21.44
CA PHE A 379 11.13 19.68 21.86
C PHE A 379 11.68 18.25 21.94
N ASN A 380 12.34 17.76 20.89
CA ASN A 380 12.93 16.42 20.89
C ASN A 380 14.05 16.27 21.95
N LYS A 381 14.84 17.31 22.17
CA LYS A 381 15.86 17.33 23.23
C LYS A 381 15.21 17.20 24.61
N MET A 382 14.15 17.95 24.88
CA MET A 382 13.40 17.89 26.13
C MET A 382 12.79 16.50 26.35
N ARG A 383 12.24 15.86 25.31
CA ARG A 383 11.72 14.48 25.37
C ARG A 383 12.81 13.48 25.78
N LEU A 384 13.97 13.54 25.14
CA LEU A 384 15.13 12.70 25.50
C LEU A 384 15.58 12.91 26.95
N GLN A 385 15.60 14.17 27.42
CA GLN A 385 15.96 14.48 28.81
C GLN A 385 14.96 13.90 29.81
N LYS A 386 13.67 13.82 29.45
CA LYS A 386 12.62 13.15 30.22
C LYS A 386 12.66 11.61 30.13
N GLY A 387 13.55 11.05 29.31
CA GLY A 387 13.71 9.61 29.14
C GLY A 387 12.82 9.00 28.06
N GLU A 388 12.15 9.82 27.25
CA GLU A 388 11.41 9.35 26.08
C GLU A 388 12.38 8.96 24.95
N LYS A 389 11.90 8.12 24.03
CA LYS A 389 12.67 7.69 22.86
C LYS A 389 12.58 8.74 21.75
N LEU A 390 13.68 8.90 21.01
CA LEU A 390 13.71 9.60 19.73
C LEU A 390 14.08 8.59 18.65
N SER A 391 13.34 8.59 17.55
CA SER A 391 13.61 7.69 16.43
C SER A 391 14.86 8.14 15.63
N PRO A 392 15.83 7.26 15.32
CA PRO A 392 17.02 7.62 14.54
C PRO A 392 16.73 8.28 13.17
N PRO A 393 15.70 7.85 12.41
CA PRO A 393 15.25 8.56 11.20
C PRO A 393 14.90 10.04 11.42
N VAL A 394 14.20 10.38 12.52
CA VAL A 394 13.81 11.77 12.84
C VAL A 394 15.06 12.62 13.09
N LEU A 395 15.99 12.11 13.90
CA LEU A 395 17.27 12.76 14.16
C LEU A 395 18.07 12.96 12.86
N THR A 396 18.09 11.95 12.00
CA THR A 396 18.79 11.98 10.72
C THR A 396 18.20 13.05 9.79
N VAL A 397 16.88 13.12 9.68
CA VAL A 397 16.19 14.11 8.83
C VAL A 397 16.39 15.53 9.36
N LEU A 398 16.25 15.77 10.67
CA LEU A 398 16.55 17.08 11.27
C LEU A 398 17.97 17.54 10.99
N ALA A 399 18.94 16.63 11.18
CA ALA A 399 20.34 16.96 10.93
C ALA A 399 20.64 17.18 9.44
N ARG A 400 19.99 16.42 8.54
CA ARG A 400 20.06 16.62 7.09
C ARG A 400 19.53 17.98 6.70
N GLU A 401 18.30 18.33 7.09
CA GLU A 401 17.68 19.60 6.68
C GLU A 401 18.44 20.80 7.23
N THR A 402 18.78 20.81 8.53
CA THR A 402 19.50 21.93 9.15
C THR A 402 20.87 22.21 8.50
N ALA A 403 21.61 21.16 8.14
CA ALA A 403 22.92 21.33 7.53
C ALA A 403 22.87 21.53 6.00
N ALA A 404 21.95 20.88 5.26
CA ALA A 404 21.76 21.12 3.83
C ALA A 404 21.35 22.57 3.54
N LEU A 405 20.51 23.13 4.43
CA LEU A 405 20.01 24.50 4.32
C LEU A 405 20.98 25.53 4.96
N ARG A 406 22.13 25.08 5.47
CA ARG A 406 23.17 25.93 6.11
C ARG A 406 22.61 26.83 7.21
N MET A 407 21.67 26.31 8.01
CA MET A 407 21.11 27.00 9.18
C MET A 407 22.17 27.04 10.29
N LYS A 408 23.17 27.91 10.13
CA LYS A 408 24.33 28.00 11.04
C LYS A 408 23.93 28.31 12.47
N GLU A 409 22.81 29.00 12.67
CA GLU A 409 22.26 29.30 14.00
C GLU A 409 21.79 28.03 14.74
N LEU A 410 21.33 27.01 14.02
CA LEU A 410 20.83 25.77 14.60
C LEU A 410 21.91 24.72 14.86
N SER A 411 23.15 24.91 14.35
CA SER A 411 24.20 23.90 14.49
C SER A 411 24.56 23.59 15.95
N GLY A 412 24.51 24.61 16.81
CA GLY A 412 24.72 24.43 18.26
C GLY A 412 23.62 23.58 18.89
N LEU A 413 22.36 23.88 18.56
CA LEU A 413 21.19 23.15 19.06
C LEU A 413 21.18 21.69 18.59
N MET A 414 21.46 21.46 17.31
CA MET A 414 21.58 20.10 16.76
C MET A 414 22.70 19.31 17.43
N GLY A 415 23.86 19.92 17.69
CA GLY A 415 24.95 19.28 18.41
C GLY A 415 24.57 18.84 19.83
N LEU A 416 23.77 19.66 20.52
CA LEU A 416 23.22 19.31 21.83
C LEU A 416 22.22 18.15 21.75
N LEU A 417 21.30 18.17 20.78
CA LEU A 417 20.34 17.09 20.57
C LEU A 417 21.02 15.75 20.30
N ILE A 418 22.02 15.73 19.41
CA ILE A 418 22.80 14.52 19.08
C ILE A 418 23.56 14.02 20.30
N SER A 419 24.16 14.93 21.08
CA SER A 419 24.84 14.56 22.33
C SER A 419 23.90 13.89 23.32
N GLU A 420 22.69 14.45 23.52
CA GLU A 420 21.67 13.84 24.38
C GLU A 420 21.19 12.49 23.83
N PHE A 421 20.99 12.37 22.52
CA PHE A 421 20.63 11.11 21.88
C PHE A 421 21.68 10.02 22.11
N ASN A 422 22.97 10.32 21.87
CA ASN A 422 24.07 9.38 22.03
C ASN A 422 24.26 8.96 23.51
N LYS A 423 24.03 9.88 24.46
CA LYS A 423 24.06 9.53 25.90
C LYS A 423 22.98 8.50 26.27
N LYS A 424 21.82 8.55 25.63
CA LYS A 424 20.68 7.67 25.89
C LYS A 424 20.72 6.37 25.09
N ASN A 425 21.47 6.33 23.99
CA ASN A 425 21.57 5.18 23.08
C ASN A 425 23.05 4.86 22.76
N PRO A 426 23.88 4.48 23.75
CA PRO A 426 25.31 4.29 23.54
C PRO A 426 25.64 3.19 22.51
N GLU A 427 24.75 2.21 22.34
CA GLU A 427 24.82 1.14 21.33
C GLU A 427 24.54 1.59 19.89
N ILE A 428 23.85 2.72 19.67
CA ILE A 428 23.51 3.26 18.34
C ILE A 428 24.31 4.55 18.04
N SER A 429 25.37 4.81 18.82
CA SER A 429 26.16 6.05 18.78
C SER A 429 26.47 6.49 17.35
N ILE A 430 25.84 7.60 16.92
CA ILE A 430 26.08 8.19 15.60
C ILE A 430 27.36 9.03 15.72
N PRO A 431 28.46 8.68 15.01
CA PRO A 431 29.67 9.48 15.04
C PRO A 431 29.39 10.87 14.47
N GLY A 432 29.81 11.93 15.16
CA GLY A 432 29.57 13.32 14.75
C GLY A 432 30.13 13.66 13.35
N ASP A 433 31.04 12.84 12.83
CA ASP A 433 31.70 12.89 11.54
C ASP A 433 30.98 12.11 10.42
N GLU A 434 30.12 11.12 10.72
CA GLU A 434 29.30 10.43 9.71
C GLU A 434 28.17 11.30 9.15
N LEU A 435 27.67 12.24 9.95
CA LEU A 435 26.78 13.31 9.49
C LEU A 435 27.41 14.07 8.32
N GLY A 436 28.70 14.38 8.37
CA GLY A 436 29.43 15.01 7.26
C GLY A 436 29.45 14.19 5.95
N ARG A 437 29.19 12.88 6.00
CA ARG A 437 29.07 12.00 4.82
C ARG A 437 27.63 11.88 4.32
N VAL A 438 26.64 11.79 5.22
CA VAL A 438 25.20 11.88 4.87
C VAL A 438 24.90 13.23 4.20
N LEU A 439 25.60 14.30 4.61
CA LEU A 439 25.53 15.66 4.06
C LEU A 439 26.16 15.86 2.67
N LYS A 440 26.76 14.82 2.07
CA LYS A 440 27.40 14.88 0.74
C LYS A 440 26.62 14.20 -0.37
N VAL A 441 25.47 13.59 -0.09
CA VAL A 441 24.61 13.01 -1.14
C VAL A 441 23.83 14.15 -1.81
N PRO A 442 24.10 14.47 -3.09
CA PRO A 442 23.32 15.46 -3.81
C PRO A 442 21.97 14.84 -4.16
N VAL A 443 20.88 15.40 -3.65
CA VAL A 443 19.53 15.03 -4.09
C VAL A 443 19.28 15.70 -5.44
N LYS A 444 19.45 14.93 -6.52
CA LYS A 444 18.60 15.10 -7.70
C LYS A 444 17.20 14.60 -7.33
N TYR A 445 16.19 15.22 -7.93
CA TYR A 445 14.73 15.04 -7.75
C TYR A 445 14.07 16.05 -6.79
N ARG A 446 13.55 17.13 -7.39
CA ARG A 446 12.37 17.89 -6.93
C ARG A 446 11.57 18.28 -8.17
N LEU A 447 10.25 18.29 -8.03
CA LEU A 447 9.25 18.86 -8.96
C LEU A 447 9.16 18.21 -10.35
N LYS A 448 9.01 16.88 -10.39
CA LYS A 448 8.56 16.19 -11.62
C LYS A 448 7.47 15.13 -11.39
N ASN A 449 7.24 14.74 -10.13
CA ASN A 449 6.43 13.57 -9.82
C ASN A 449 4.91 13.80 -9.78
N LEU A 450 4.41 15.04 -9.63
CA LEU A 450 2.96 15.29 -9.71
C LEU A 450 2.44 15.22 -11.15
N GLU A 451 3.21 15.75 -12.11
CA GLU A 451 2.93 15.48 -13.52
C GLU A 451 3.28 14.02 -13.84
N GLU A 452 4.44 13.47 -13.46
CA GLU A 452 4.80 12.08 -13.82
C GLU A 452 3.86 10.99 -13.26
N LEU A 453 3.19 11.19 -12.11
CA LEU A 453 2.12 10.29 -11.65
C LEU A 453 0.90 10.30 -12.58
N TYR A 454 0.65 11.41 -13.28
CA TYR A 454 -0.48 11.61 -14.21
C TYR A 454 -0.07 11.69 -15.70
N THR A 455 1.24 11.65 -16.03
CA THR A 455 1.81 11.93 -17.37
C THR A 455 2.36 10.68 -18.06
N ASP A 456 2.31 9.50 -17.42
CA ASP A 456 2.53 8.24 -18.15
C ASP A 456 1.46 8.00 -19.25
N LEU A 457 0.42 8.84 -19.30
CA LEU A 457 -0.57 8.94 -20.38
C LEU A 457 -0.15 9.80 -21.60
N LYS A 458 1.08 10.35 -21.65
CA LYS A 458 1.59 11.09 -22.85
C LYS A 458 2.49 10.27 -23.78
N SER A 459 2.70 8.98 -23.51
CA SER A 459 3.56 8.14 -24.39
C SER A 459 2.97 6.79 -24.81
N GLN A 460 1.65 6.65 -24.74
CA GLN A 460 0.85 5.72 -25.54
C GLN A 460 -0.22 6.54 -26.27
#